data_AF-A0A5N1IQC5-F1
#
_entry.id   AF-A0A5N1IQC5-F1
#
_cell.length_a   1.000
_cell.length_b   1.000
_cell.length_c   1.000
_cell.angle_alpha   90.00
_cell.angle_beta   90.00
_cell.angle_gamma   90.00
#
_symmetry.space_group_name_H-M   'P 1'
#
loop_
_entity.id
_entity.type
_entity.pdbx_description
1 polymer ?
#
loop_
_entity_poly.entity_id
_entity_poly.type
_entity_poly.pdbx_seq_one_letter_code
_entity_poly.pdbx_strand_id
1 'polypeptide(L)'
;MKKVFYCLGILISLGYAPKALAGLISLTKAPGAGFEALNRRGLKQDESEKVSRLIAYVRNMQGAVFIRNGKEYTPAKAADHLEKKYKKHRKKVDTARQFVEKLASESSSGKPYLIRFSDGRTVDLAELLDKELDRIEKG
;
A
#
# COMPACT_ATOMS: atom_id res chain seq x y z
N MET A 1 48.15 -16.72 56.07
CA MET A 1 49.52 -17.28 55.95
C MET A 1 49.73 -17.72 54.50
N LYS A 2 50.84 -17.27 53.89
CA LYS A 2 51.12 -17.28 52.44
C LYS A 2 51.58 -18.67 51.95
N LYS A 3 51.04 -19.10 50.80
CA LYS A 3 51.20 -20.35 49.99
C LYS A 3 51.41 -20.06 48.48
N VAL A 4 52.26 -19.15 48.01
CA VAL A 4 53.61 -19.36 47.43
C VAL A 4 53.78 -20.51 46.39
N PHE A 5 54.32 -20.11 45.21
CA PHE A 5 55.03 -20.81 44.10
C PHE A 5 54.26 -21.82 43.21
N TYR A 6 54.07 -21.53 41.91
CA TYR A 6 54.94 -21.81 40.73
C TYR A 6 55.12 -23.30 40.41
N CYS A 7 54.67 -23.71 39.22
CA CYS A 7 55.34 -24.64 38.29
C CYS A 7 54.43 -24.82 37.06
N LEU A 8 54.83 -24.38 35.87
CA LEU A 8 55.78 -25.02 34.94
C LEU A 8 55.08 -26.06 34.06
N GLY A 9 54.90 -25.68 32.79
CA GLY A 9 55.09 -26.54 31.62
C GLY A 9 54.03 -27.62 31.33
N ILE A 10 53.49 -27.59 30.10
CA ILE A 10 53.90 -28.50 29.02
C ILE A 10 52.88 -28.38 27.87
N LEU A 11 53.38 -27.94 26.72
CA LEU A 11 52.83 -28.17 25.39
C LEU A 11 53.32 -29.55 24.93
N ILE A 12 52.43 -30.43 24.45
CA ILE A 12 52.61 -31.50 23.42
C ILE A 12 51.23 -32.19 23.33
N SER A 13 50.46 -31.96 22.26
CA SER A 13 50.41 -32.68 20.98
C SER A 13 49.51 -33.94 20.96
N LEU A 14 48.58 -33.87 20.00
CA LEU A 14 47.74 -34.89 19.33
C LEU A 14 46.82 -35.81 20.15
N GLY A 15 45.52 -35.57 19.93
CA GLY A 15 44.58 -36.64 19.61
C GLY A 15 43.36 -36.73 20.51
N TYR A 16 42.28 -36.00 20.19
CA TYR A 16 40.89 -36.45 20.26
C TYR A 16 39.94 -35.27 19.93
N ALA A 17 39.08 -35.42 18.93
CA ALA A 17 37.87 -34.62 18.81
C ALA A 17 36.69 -35.47 19.26
N PRO A 18 35.84 -34.95 20.16
CA PRO A 18 34.44 -34.84 19.74
C PRO A 18 33.75 -33.57 20.26
N LYS A 19 33.07 -32.92 19.31
CA LYS A 19 31.63 -32.57 19.34
C LYS A 19 31.05 -31.98 20.63
N ALA A 20 30.65 -30.72 20.49
CA ALA A 20 29.44 -30.10 21.04
C ALA A 20 29.41 -29.74 22.54
N LEU A 21 29.57 -28.43 22.82
CA LEU A 21 28.54 -27.67 23.55
C LEU A 21 28.69 -26.16 23.27
N ALA A 22 28.46 -25.75 22.03
CA ALA A 22 28.18 -24.35 21.71
C ALA A 22 26.68 -24.12 21.92
N GLY A 23 26.30 -23.32 22.90
CA GLY A 23 24.88 -23.12 23.23
C GLY A 23 24.63 -22.04 24.26
N LEU A 24 25.35 -20.92 24.17
CA LEU A 24 25.00 -19.69 24.88
C LEU A 24 25.04 -18.56 23.85
N ILE A 25 24.03 -17.67 23.90
CA ILE A 25 23.79 -16.49 23.04
C ILE A 25 22.93 -16.77 21.79
N SER A 26 21.62 -16.57 21.92
CA SER A 26 20.84 -15.52 21.23
C SER A 26 19.37 -15.94 21.14
N LEU A 27 18.56 -15.48 22.09
CA LEU A 27 17.11 -15.43 21.93
C LEU A 27 16.74 -14.23 21.04
N THR A 28 17.18 -14.22 19.78
CA THR A 28 16.54 -13.36 18.78
C THR A 28 15.39 -14.16 18.19
N LYS A 29 14.25 -14.10 18.88
CA LYS A 29 12.97 -14.53 18.32
C LYS A 29 12.78 -13.74 17.02
N ALA A 30 12.96 -14.42 15.89
CA ALA A 30 12.65 -13.86 14.58
C ALA A 30 11.24 -13.23 14.66
N PRO A 31 11.00 -12.05 14.06
CA PRO A 31 9.67 -11.48 14.02
C PRO A 31 8.76 -12.48 13.31
N GLY A 32 7.95 -13.20 14.08
CA GLY A 32 6.97 -14.13 13.55
C GLY A 32 6.01 -13.39 12.63
N ALA A 33 5.44 -14.09 11.66
CA ALA A 33 4.51 -13.59 10.64
C ALA A 33 3.40 -12.62 11.15
N GLY A 34 3.09 -12.63 12.45
CA GLY A 34 2.21 -11.66 13.11
C GLY A 34 2.73 -10.21 13.12
N PHE A 35 4.05 -9.96 13.25
CA PHE A 35 4.59 -8.60 13.24
C PHE A 35 4.61 -8.01 11.82
N GLU A 36 4.93 -8.81 10.80
CA GLU A 36 4.83 -8.39 9.40
C GLU A 36 3.39 -8.11 8.96
N ALA A 37 2.40 -8.87 9.45
CA ALA A 37 0.99 -8.65 9.13
C ALA A 37 0.40 -7.41 9.80
N LEU A 38 0.97 -6.96 10.93
CA LEU A 38 0.61 -5.70 11.59
C LEU A 38 1.30 -4.51 10.91
N ASN A 39 2.58 -4.66 10.54
CA ASN A 39 3.34 -3.61 9.89
C ASN A 39 2.85 -3.31 8.45
N ARG A 40 2.35 -4.32 7.72
CA ARG A 40 1.63 -4.13 6.45
C ARG A 40 0.34 -3.29 6.58
N ARG A 41 -0.29 -3.29 7.75
CA ARG A 41 -1.51 -2.52 8.04
C ARG A 41 -1.23 -1.11 8.57
N GLY A 42 -0.03 -0.86 9.10
CA GLY A 42 0.30 0.38 9.81
C GLY A 42 1.19 1.38 9.07
N LEU A 43 1.87 0.98 7.98
CA LEU A 43 2.84 1.84 7.28
C LEU A 43 2.42 2.32 5.87
N LYS A 44 1.17 2.06 5.48
CA LYS A 44 0.54 2.64 4.28
C LYS A 44 -0.83 3.14 4.72
N GLN A 45 -1.24 4.34 4.30
CA GLN A 45 -2.65 4.74 4.40
C GLN A 45 -3.54 3.58 3.92
N ASP A 46 -4.64 3.31 4.63
CA ASP A 46 -5.53 2.23 4.25
C ASP A 46 -5.97 2.43 2.79
N GLU A 47 -5.82 1.41 1.95
CA GLU A 47 -6.17 1.51 0.53
C GLU A 47 -7.64 1.93 0.35
N SER A 48 -8.51 1.55 1.30
CA SER A 48 -9.91 1.98 1.32
C SER A 48 -10.08 3.47 1.65
N GLU A 49 -9.21 4.03 2.48
CA GLU A 49 -9.17 5.46 2.80
C GLU A 49 -8.69 6.27 1.60
N LYS A 50 -7.64 5.82 0.90
CA LYS A 50 -7.19 6.43 -0.36
C LYS A 50 -8.32 6.49 -1.39
N VAL A 51 -9.06 5.39 -1.59
CA VAL A 51 -10.22 5.38 -2.49
C VAL A 51 -11.29 6.36 -2.04
N SER A 52 -11.56 6.44 -0.74
CA SER A 52 -12.53 7.39 -0.17
C SER A 52 -12.11 8.84 -0.43
N ARG A 53 -10.82 9.17 -0.30
CA ARG A 53 -10.26 10.49 -0.63
C ARG A 53 -10.39 10.80 -2.12
N LEU A 54 -10.11 9.86 -3.01
CA LEU A 54 -10.29 10.03 -4.46
C LEU A 54 -11.75 10.31 -4.83
N ILE A 55 -12.71 9.60 -4.23
CA ILE A 55 -14.14 9.83 -4.45
C ILE A 55 -14.55 11.21 -3.91
N ALA A 56 -14.04 11.60 -2.74
CA ALA A 56 -14.28 12.93 -2.18
C ALA A 56 -13.70 14.04 -3.06
N TYR A 57 -12.51 13.84 -3.62
CA TYR A 57 -11.88 14.75 -4.57
C TYR A 57 -12.80 14.98 -5.79
N VAL A 58 -13.30 13.91 -6.39
CA VAL A 58 -14.30 13.97 -7.48
C VAL A 58 -15.55 14.74 -7.06
N ARG A 59 -16.11 14.46 -5.87
CA ARG A 59 -17.31 15.15 -5.37
C ARG A 59 -17.13 16.66 -5.26
N ASN A 60 -15.93 17.10 -4.90
CA ASN A 60 -15.61 18.50 -4.61
C ASN A 60 -15.10 19.30 -5.83
N MET A 61 -15.03 18.70 -7.02
CA MET A 61 -14.65 19.41 -8.25
C MET A 61 -15.74 20.38 -8.72
N GLN A 62 -15.76 21.57 -8.15
CA GLN A 62 -16.70 22.62 -8.53
C GLN A 62 -16.42 23.09 -9.97
N GLY A 63 -17.49 23.32 -10.74
CA GLY A 63 -17.38 23.78 -12.13
C GLY A 63 -16.93 22.71 -13.15
N ALA A 64 -16.70 21.47 -12.72
CA ALA A 64 -16.39 20.35 -13.60
C ALA A 64 -17.66 19.63 -14.08
N VAL A 65 -17.64 19.13 -15.31
CA VAL A 65 -18.69 18.30 -15.90
C VAL A 65 -18.14 16.92 -16.21
N PHE A 66 -18.78 15.88 -15.68
CA PHE A 66 -18.39 14.50 -15.93
C PHE A 66 -19.14 13.95 -17.13
N ILE A 67 -18.42 13.42 -18.11
CA ILE A 67 -18.99 12.89 -19.35
C ILE A 67 -18.82 11.37 -19.36
N ARG A 68 -19.94 10.66 -19.43
CA ARG A 68 -19.99 9.19 -19.56
C ARG A 68 -20.90 8.82 -20.71
N ASN A 69 -20.36 8.11 -21.70
CA ASN A 69 -21.10 7.68 -22.89
C ASN A 69 -21.83 8.85 -23.59
N GLY A 70 -21.18 10.02 -23.64
CA GLY A 70 -21.75 11.24 -24.23
C GLY A 70 -22.81 11.94 -23.38
N LYS A 71 -23.11 11.45 -22.17
CA LYS A 71 -24.03 12.10 -21.24
C LYS A 71 -23.26 12.84 -20.15
N GLU A 72 -23.74 14.02 -19.79
CA GLU A 72 -23.17 14.88 -18.77
C GLU A 72 -23.76 14.60 -17.40
N TYR A 73 -22.91 14.67 -16.37
CA TYR A 73 -23.24 14.41 -14.98
C TYR A 73 -22.53 15.42 -14.09
N THR A 74 -23.17 15.75 -12.97
CA THR A 74 -22.55 16.59 -11.95
C THR A 74 -21.45 15.83 -11.20
N PRO A 75 -20.47 16.53 -10.61
CA PRO A 75 -19.42 15.93 -9.78
C PRO A 75 -19.98 15.04 -8.66
N ALA A 76 -21.07 15.47 -8.01
CA ALA A 76 -21.74 14.67 -6.98
C ALA A 76 -22.30 13.34 -7.53
N LYS A 77 -22.93 13.36 -8.71
CA LYS A 77 -23.45 12.14 -9.35
C LYS A 77 -22.33 11.21 -9.82
N ALA A 78 -21.22 11.77 -10.29
CA ALA A 78 -20.03 11.00 -10.65
C ALA A 78 -19.42 10.31 -9.41
N ALA A 79 -19.27 11.04 -8.30
CA ALA A 79 -18.80 10.49 -7.03
C ALA A 79 -19.70 9.35 -6.53
N ASP A 80 -21.03 9.56 -6.50
CA ASP A 80 -21.99 8.53 -6.09
C ASP A 80 -21.88 7.27 -6.97
N HIS A 81 -21.64 7.44 -8.27
CA HIS A 81 -21.47 6.35 -9.22
C HIS A 81 -20.18 5.55 -8.94
N LEU A 82 -19.06 6.23 -8.72
CA LEU A 82 -17.79 5.61 -8.35
C LEU A 82 -17.89 4.87 -7.01
N GLU A 83 -18.55 5.48 -6.02
CA GLU A 83 -18.75 4.89 -4.70
C GLU A 83 -19.59 3.60 -4.78
N LYS A 84 -20.69 3.63 -5.53
CA LYS A 84 -21.52 2.42 -5.77
C LYS A 84 -20.73 1.33 -6.46
N LYS A 85 -19.92 1.68 -7.46
CA LYS A 85 -19.09 0.73 -8.21
C LYS A 85 -18.01 0.13 -7.30
N TYR A 86 -17.35 0.94 -6.48
CA TYR A 86 -16.40 0.48 -5.48
C TYR A 86 -17.06 -0.47 -4.48
N LYS A 87 -18.19 -0.08 -3.86
CA LYS A 87 -18.92 -0.94 -2.90
C LYS A 87 -19.28 -2.31 -3.47
N LYS A 88 -19.70 -2.36 -4.74
CA LYS A 88 -20.05 -3.61 -5.46
C LYS A 88 -18.83 -4.48 -5.77
N HIS A 89 -17.70 -3.86 -6.09
CA HIS A 89 -16.51 -4.55 -6.59
C HIS A 89 -15.34 -4.55 -5.60
N ARG A 90 -15.53 -4.08 -4.36
CA ARG A 90 -14.47 -3.96 -3.33
C ARG A 90 -13.69 -5.25 -3.09
N LYS A 91 -14.34 -6.41 -3.23
CA LYS A 91 -13.70 -7.73 -3.09
C LYS A 91 -12.76 -8.10 -4.26
N LYS A 92 -12.75 -7.31 -5.34
CA LYS A 92 -11.96 -7.52 -6.56
C LYS A 92 -10.87 -6.46 -6.74
N VAL A 93 -10.78 -5.49 -5.83
CA VAL A 93 -9.81 -4.39 -5.88
C VAL A 93 -9.17 -4.25 -4.50
N ASP A 94 -7.90 -4.63 -4.40
CA ASP A 94 -7.16 -4.60 -3.13
C ASP A 94 -6.45 -3.27 -2.89
N THR A 95 -6.27 -2.47 -3.94
CA THR A 95 -5.52 -1.20 -3.89
C THR A 95 -6.28 -0.05 -4.57
N ALA A 96 -5.94 1.18 -4.19
CA ALA A 96 -6.47 2.39 -4.80
C ALA A 96 -6.11 2.50 -6.29
N ARG A 97 -4.90 2.06 -6.68
CA ARG A 97 -4.53 1.97 -8.11
C ARG A 97 -5.45 1.02 -8.88
N GLN A 98 -5.74 -0.15 -8.32
CA GLN A 98 -6.69 -1.07 -8.96
C GLN A 98 -8.11 -0.49 -9.03
N PHE A 99 -8.51 0.34 -8.06
CA PHE A 99 -9.77 1.08 -8.16
C PHE A 99 -9.75 2.05 -9.35
N VAL A 100 -8.68 2.82 -9.54
CA VAL A 100 -8.56 3.75 -10.68
C VAL A 100 -8.57 2.98 -12.00
N GLU A 101 -7.68 1.99 -12.15
CA GLU A 101 -7.50 1.21 -13.38
C GLU A 101 -8.73 0.39 -13.77
N LYS A 102 -9.45 -0.22 -12.81
CA LYS A 102 -10.53 -1.18 -13.12
C LYS A 102 -11.92 -0.60 -12.96
N LEU A 103 -12.09 0.40 -12.10
CA LEU A 103 -13.42 0.91 -11.74
C LEU A 103 -13.63 2.37 -12.16
N ALA A 104 -12.59 3.20 -12.20
CA ALA A 104 -12.71 4.62 -12.55
C ALA A 104 -12.16 4.99 -13.95
N SER A 105 -11.59 4.04 -14.70
CA SER A 105 -11.10 4.25 -16.06
C SER A 105 -12.22 4.26 -17.08
N GLU A 106 -13.04 3.21 -17.08
CA GLU A 106 -13.98 2.97 -18.17
C GLU A 106 -15.38 2.58 -17.69
N SER A 107 -16.33 2.92 -18.54
CA SER A 107 -17.68 2.38 -18.51
C SER A 107 -17.68 0.88 -18.83
N SER A 108 -18.75 0.18 -18.45
CA SER A 108 -18.97 -1.23 -18.85
C SER A 108 -19.05 -1.43 -20.37
N SER A 109 -19.12 -0.34 -21.15
CA SER A 109 -19.08 -0.30 -22.60
C SER A 109 -17.68 -0.03 -23.18
N GLY A 110 -16.62 -0.02 -22.34
CA GLY A 110 -15.23 0.18 -22.77
C GLY A 110 -14.88 1.62 -23.16
N LYS A 111 -15.76 2.59 -22.88
CA LYS A 111 -15.49 4.02 -23.14
C LYS A 111 -14.93 4.68 -21.89
N PRO A 112 -13.87 5.52 -22.01
CA PRO A 112 -13.30 6.22 -20.88
C PRO A 112 -14.28 7.22 -20.27
N TYR A 113 -14.15 7.47 -18.97
CA TYR A 113 -14.82 8.58 -18.32
C TYR A 113 -14.01 9.85 -18.51
N LEU A 114 -14.68 10.94 -18.91
CA LEU A 114 -14.04 12.22 -19.16
C LEU A 114 -14.52 13.26 -18.15
N ILE A 115 -13.64 14.21 -17.82
CA ILE A 115 -13.98 15.44 -17.10
C ILE A 115 -13.74 16.61 -18.03
N ARG A 116 -14.75 17.47 -18.19
CA ARG A 116 -14.62 18.77 -18.84
C ARG A 116 -14.58 19.86 -17.78
N PHE A 117 -13.55 20.69 -17.83
CA PHE A 117 -13.37 21.84 -16.94
C PHE A 117 -14.05 23.10 -17.50
N SER A 118 -14.16 24.13 -16.67
CA SER A 118 -14.73 25.42 -17.04
C SER A 118 -13.96 26.16 -18.14
N ASP A 119 -12.67 25.83 -18.33
CA ASP A 119 -11.83 26.34 -19.42
C ASP A 119 -12.03 25.60 -20.75
N GLY A 120 -12.95 24.63 -20.80
CA GLY A 120 -13.27 23.83 -21.98
C GLY A 120 -12.34 22.64 -22.21
N ARG A 121 -11.26 22.50 -21.44
CA ARG A 121 -10.38 21.33 -21.54
C ARG A 121 -11.11 20.09 -21.06
N THR A 122 -10.87 18.99 -21.77
CA THR A 122 -11.41 17.68 -21.42
C THR A 122 -10.25 16.72 -21.14
N VAL A 123 -10.31 16.00 -20.03
CA VAL A 123 -9.27 15.05 -19.59
C VAL A 123 -9.88 13.71 -19.22
N ASP A 124 -9.07 12.65 -19.30
CA ASP A 124 -9.45 11.33 -18.81
C ASP A 124 -9.51 11.31 -17.28
N LEU A 125 -10.59 10.73 -16.74
CA LEU A 125 -10.80 10.62 -15.30
C LEU A 125 -9.72 9.75 -14.63
N ALA A 126 -9.32 8.65 -15.28
CA ALA A 126 -8.28 7.78 -14.73
C ALA A 126 -6.94 8.52 -14.57
N GLU A 127 -6.49 9.21 -15.62
CA GLU A 127 -5.23 9.97 -15.57
C GLU A 127 -5.25 11.03 -14.47
N LEU A 128 -6.39 11.70 -14.30
CA LEU A 128 -6.56 12.69 -13.26
C LEU A 128 -6.55 12.08 -11.85
N LEU A 129 -7.21 10.94 -11.65
CA LEU A 129 -7.22 10.23 -10.37
C LEU A 129 -5.88 9.59 -10.05
N ASP A 130 -5.12 9.13 -11.03
CA ASP A 130 -3.77 8.62 -10.83
C ASP A 130 -2.84 9.73 -10.34
N LYS A 131 -2.92 10.93 -10.94
CA LYS A 131 -2.16 12.11 -10.47
C LYS A 131 -2.53 12.50 -9.04
N GLU A 132 -3.82 12.45 -8.70
CA GLU A 132 -4.25 12.75 -7.34
C GLU A 132 -3.84 11.65 -6.35
N LEU A 133 -3.87 10.38 -6.76
CA LEU A 133 -3.39 9.27 -5.95
C LEU A 133 -1.89 9.39 -5.67
N ASP A 134 -1.09 9.74 -6.67
CA ASP A 134 0.34 10.01 -6.50
C ASP A 134 0.59 11.16 -5.50
N ARG A 135 -0.29 12.18 -5.45
CA ARG A 135 -0.22 13.25 -4.44
C ARG A 135 -0.57 12.74 -3.04
N ILE A 136 -1.61 11.90 -2.93
CA ILE A 136 -2.03 11.27 -1.66
C ILE A 136 -0.94 10.36 -1.10
N GLU A 137 -0.16 9.69 -1.97
CA GLU A 137 0.90 8.76 -1.57
C GLU A 137 2.24 9.44 -1.26
N LYS A 138 2.49 10.63 -1.81
CA LYS A 138 3.72 11.42 -1.57
C LYS A 138 3.62 12.35 -0.35
N GLY A 139 2.41 12.70 0.07
CA GLY A 139 2.13 13.50 1.26
C GLY A 139 2.06 12.65 2.51
#